data_AF-A0A925XXQ4-F1
#
_entry.id   AF-A0A925XXQ4-F1
#
_cell.length_a   1.000
_cell.length_b   1.000
_cell.length_c   1.000
_cell.angle_alpha   90.00
_cell.angle_beta   90.00
_cell.angle_gamma   90.00
#
_symmetry.space_group_name_H-M   'P 1'
#
loop_
_entity.id
_entity.type
_entity.pdbx_description
1 polymer ?
#
loop_
_entity_poly.entity_id
_entity_poly.type
_entity_poly.pdbx_seq_one_letter_code
_entity_poly.pdbx_strand_id
1 'polypeptide(L)'
;MSRTLIAGCALICAIAASGAAPIPLLGSMPVEAQELSLEKKIELLSKNKDQIGTGDMLRRFFYGDLIPVSVQPGGANMVVNLYNKANDYTFSFCTTYDVVVAVKKGRVTEFAPTEVK
;
A
#
# COMPACT_ATOMS: atom_id res chain seq x y z
N MET A 1 -64.26 23.66 -15.03
CA MET A 1 -63.11 24.47 -14.55
C MET A 1 -61.86 23.64 -14.80
N SER A 2 -61.32 23.57 -16.02
CA SER A 2 -60.48 24.55 -16.74
C SER A 2 -59.06 24.71 -16.16
N ARG A 3 -58.10 24.01 -16.81
CA ARG A 3 -56.75 24.45 -17.27
C ARG A 3 -55.65 24.80 -16.25
N THR A 4 -54.61 23.95 -16.24
CA THR A 4 -53.16 24.19 -16.51
C THR A 4 -52.60 25.62 -16.50
N LEU A 5 -51.46 25.85 -15.81
CA LEU A 5 -50.16 26.43 -16.27
C LEU A 5 -49.28 26.79 -15.03
N ILE A 6 -48.06 26.26 -14.85
CA ILE A 6 -46.75 26.68 -15.42
C ILE A 6 -46.39 28.15 -15.09
N ALA A 7 -45.44 28.32 -14.17
CA ALA A 7 -44.48 29.44 -14.11
C ALA A 7 -43.11 28.78 -13.94
N GLY A 8 -42.24 28.74 -14.94
CA GLY A 8 -41.50 29.89 -15.48
C GLY A 8 -40.13 29.87 -14.79
N CYS A 9 -39.06 29.38 -15.41
CA CYS A 9 -38.31 30.17 -16.37
C CYS A 9 -37.41 29.23 -17.20
N ALA A 10 -37.62 29.18 -18.51
CA ALA A 10 -36.65 28.68 -19.45
C ALA A 10 -35.95 29.89 -20.07
N LEU A 11 -34.62 29.98 -19.97
CA LEU A 11 -33.84 30.65 -21.01
C LEU A 11 -32.41 30.09 -21.13
N ILE A 12 -32.27 29.17 -22.10
CA ILE A 12 -31.23 29.08 -23.13
C ILE A 12 -29.76 28.99 -22.66
N CYS A 13 -29.14 27.83 -22.91
CA CYS A 13 -28.27 27.67 -24.09
C CYS A 13 -27.90 26.19 -24.29
N ALA A 14 -28.41 25.59 -25.36
CA ALA A 14 -27.90 24.33 -25.89
C ALA A 14 -26.92 24.66 -27.02
N ILE A 15 -25.64 24.36 -26.81
CA ILE A 15 -24.68 24.16 -27.89
C ILE A 15 -23.94 22.85 -27.60
N ALA A 16 -23.94 22.00 -28.62
CA ALA A 16 -23.62 20.58 -28.62
C ALA A 16 -22.11 20.29 -28.42
N ALA A 17 -21.80 19.17 -27.75
CA ALA A 17 -20.76 18.22 -28.16
C ALA A 17 -20.70 17.00 -27.22
N SER A 18 -20.92 15.82 -27.79
CA SER A 18 -20.31 14.52 -27.45
C SER A 18 -20.35 13.97 -26.01
N GLY A 19 -21.19 12.95 -25.79
CA GLY A 19 -20.80 11.64 -25.23
C GLY A 19 -20.31 11.51 -23.77
N ALA A 20 -21.11 10.76 -22.98
CA ALA A 20 -20.80 10.09 -21.71
C ALA A 20 -20.87 10.92 -20.40
N ALA A 21 -21.44 10.29 -19.38
CA ALA A 21 -22.11 10.88 -18.23
C ALA A 21 -21.20 11.55 -17.18
N PRO A 22 -21.71 12.53 -16.40
CA PRO A 22 -20.97 13.13 -15.29
C PRO A 22 -20.86 12.13 -14.14
N ILE A 23 -19.63 11.70 -13.85
CA ILE A 23 -19.29 10.92 -12.66
C ILE A 23 -19.44 11.87 -11.45
N PRO A 24 -20.26 11.54 -10.43
CA PRO A 24 -20.31 12.35 -9.22
C PRO A 24 -18.96 12.25 -8.52
N LEU A 25 -18.32 13.39 -8.30
CA LEU A 25 -17.11 13.54 -7.51
C LEU A 25 -17.42 13.10 -6.07
N LEU A 26 -17.12 11.84 -5.74
CA LEU A 26 -17.13 11.36 -4.37
C LEU A 26 -16.15 12.22 -3.57
N GLY A 27 -16.68 12.93 -2.57
CA GLY A 27 -15.87 13.65 -1.60
C GLY A 27 -14.80 12.72 -1.02
N SER A 28 -13.59 13.24 -0.91
CA SER A 28 -12.48 12.63 -0.18
C SER A 28 -12.90 12.47 1.27
N MET A 29 -13.45 11.31 1.62
CA MET A 29 -13.58 10.91 3.00
C MET A 29 -12.16 10.79 3.58
N PRO A 30 -11.88 11.39 4.74
CA PRO A 30 -10.65 11.08 5.45
C PRO A 30 -10.70 9.58 5.74
N VAL A 31 -9.83 8.82 5.09
CA VAL A 31 -9.54 7.45 5.50
C VAL A 31 -8.79 7.60 6.81
N GLU A 32 -9.54 7.74 7.90
CA GLU A 32 -9.02 7.50 9.23
C GLU A 32 -8.62 6.02 9.20
N ALA A 33 -7.32 5.78 8.99
CA ALA A 33 -6.75 4.45 8.96
C ALA A 33 -7.00 3.85 10.34
N GLN A 34 -8.09 3.10 10.47
CA GLN A 34 -8.41 2.40 11.68
C GLN A 34 -7.24 1.47 11.97
N GLU A 35 -6.41 1.85 12.94
CA GLU A 35 -5.22 1.09 13.26
C GLU A 35 -5.67 -0.27 13.80
N LEU A 36 -5.37 -1.33 13.05
CA LEU A 36 -5.75 -2.68 13.42
C LEU A 36 -5.10 -3.06 14.75
N SER A 37 -5.81 -3.79 15.61
CA SER A 37 -5.21 -4.34 16.83
C SER A 37 -4.06 -5.28 16.48
N LEU A 38 -3.13 -5.46 17.41
CA LEU A 38 -2.01 -6.37 17.26
C LEU A 38 -2.48 -7.79 16.93
N GLU A 39 -3.48 -8.31 17.65
CA GLU A 39 -3.99 -9.66 17.40
C GLU A 39 -4.54 -9.79 15.98
N LYS A 40 -5.22 -8.74 15.49
CA LYS A 40 -5.77 -8.74 14.13
C LYS A 40 -4.68 -8.71 13.07
N LYS A 41 -3.61 -7.93 13.28
CA LYS A 41 -2.43 -7.89 12.40
C LYS A 41 -1.79 -9.29 12.34
N ILE A 42 -1.59 -9.95 13.48
CA ILE A 42 -1.02 -11.30 13.55
C ILE A 42 -1.93 -12.36 12.89
N GLU A 43 -3.24 -12.27 13.11
CA GLU A 43 -4.23 -13.16 12.50
C GLU A 43 -4.17 -13.08 10.96
N LEU A 44 -4.14 -11.87 10.41
CA LEU A 44 -4.06 -11.64 8.98
C LEU A 44 -2.75 -12.15 8.38
N LEU A 45 -1.62 -11.91 9.04
CA LEU A 45 -0.33 -12.44 8.58
C LEU A 45 -0.32 -13.97 8.62
N SER A 46 -0.84 -14.57 9.69
CA SER A 46 -0.87 -16.03 9.86
C SER A 46 -1.75 -16.72 8.81
N LYS A 47 -2.90 -16.12 8.48
CA LYS A 47 -3.81 -16.63 7.45
C LYS A 47 -3.23 -16.57 6.03
N ASN A 48 -2.34 -15.61 5.77
CA ASN A 48 -1.79 -15.35 4.43
C ASN A 48 -0.29 -15.70 4.33
N LYS A 49 0.28 -16.44 5.28
CA LYS A 49 1.74 -16.58 5.48
C LYS A 49 2.57 -17.14 4.31
N ASP A 50 1.95 -17.78 3.33
CA ASP A 50 2.62 -18.33 2.14
C ASP A 50 2.13 -17.69 0.83
N GLN A 51 1.38 -16.58 0.93
CA GLN A 51 0.84 -15.86 -0.21
C GLN A 51 1.76 -14.70 -0.64
N ILE A 52 1.77 -14.42 -1.94
CA ILE A 52 2.48 -13.27 -2.50
C ILE A 52 1.89 -11.97 -1.91
N GLY A 53 2.76 -11.04 -1.51
CA GLY A 53 2.37 -9.75 -0.94
C GLY A 53 2.30 -9.73 0.59
N THR A 54 2.37 -10.87 1.27
CA THR A 54 2.37 -10.92 2.74
C THR A 54 3.60 -10.25 3.36
N GLY A 55 4.73 -10.23 2.66
CA GLY A 55 5.91 -9.46 3.07
C GLY A 55 5.68 -7.95 3.11
N ASP A 56 4.93 -7.42 2.16
CA ASP A 56 4.55 -6.00 2.09
C ASP A 56 3.51 -5.67 3.17
N MET A 57 2.57 -6.59 3.42
CA MET A 57 1.64 -6.50 4.56
C MET A 57 2.38 -6.44 5.90
N LEU A 58 3.38 -7.29 6.11
CA LEU A 58 4.22 -7.29 7.31
C LEU A 58 4.89 -5.93 7.51
N ARG A 59 5.48 -5.35 6.45
CA ARG A 59 6.13 -4.04 6.50
C ARG A 59 5.17 -2.90 6.77
N ARG A 60 3.92 -2.97 6.29
CA ARG A 60 2.90 -1.96 6.61
C ARG A 60 2.42 -2.06 8.06
N PHE A 61 2.26 -3.27 8.58
CA PHE A 61 1.76 -3.48 9.94
C PHE A 61 2.76 -3.12 11.04
N PHE A 62 4.06 -3.26 10.75
CA PHE A 62 5.15 -3.07 11.71
C PHE A 62 6.27 -2.17 11.13
N TYR A 63 5.88 -1.14 10.38
CA TYR A 63 6.82 -0.22 9.73
C TYR A 63 7.73 0.44 10.77
N GLY A 64 9.05 0.25 10.65
CA GLY A 64 10.04 0.83 11.56
C GLY A 64 10.26 0.05 12.87
N ASP A 65 9.43 -0.95 13.19
CA ASP A 65 9.50 -1.70 14.45
C ASP A 65 10.19 -3.07 14.34
N LEU A 66 10.60 -3.45 13.12
CA LEU A 66 11.20 -4.75 12.83
C LEU A 66 12.73 -4.65 12.80
N ILE A 67 13.38 -5.50 13.60
CA ILE A 67 14.83 -5.58 13.72
C ILE A 67 15.30 -6.92 13.16
N PRO A 68 16.22 -6.97 12.18
CA PRO A 68 16.79 -8.24 11.73
C PRO A 68 17.67 -8.87 12.81
N VAL A 69 17.39 -10.14 13.15
CA VAL A 69 18.09 -10.89 14.21
C VAL A 69 19.03 -11.94 13.63
N SER A 70 18.57 -12.66 12.60
CA SER A 70 19.37 -13.72 11.98
C SER A 70 18.96 -13.95 10.53
N VAL A 71 19.87 -14.52 9.75
CA VAL A 71 19.60 -14.99 8.39
C VAL A 71 19.89 -16.49 8.34
N GLN A 72 18.99 -17.26 7.76
CA GLN A 72 19.17 -18.71 7.62
C GLN A 72 18.65 -19.22 6.27
N PRO A 73 19.18 -20.36 5.78
CA PRO A 73 18.57 -21.07 4.67
C PRO A 73 17.13 -21.47 5.00
N GLY A 74 16.23 -21.35 4.04
CA GLY A 74 14.83 -21.73 4.19
C GLY A 74 14.21 -22.18 2.87
N GLY A 75 12.91 -22.51 2.91
CA GLY A 75 12.17 -23.07 1.76
C GLY A 75 12.18 -22.20 0.49
N ALA A 76 12.56 -20.92 0.60
CA ALA A 76 12.64 -19.97 -0.51
C ALA A 76 14.04 -19.34 -0.66
N ASN A 77 15.10 -20.13 -0.42
CA ASN A 77 16.53 -19.78 -0.37
C ASN A 77 16.97 -19.18 0.96
N MET A 78 16.73 -17.88 1.17
CA MET A 78 17.25 -17.12 2.31
C MET A 78 16.12 -16.41 3.06
N VAL A 79 16.07 -16.62 4.36
CA VAL A 79 15.03 -16.09 5.23
C VAL A 79 15.68 -15.25 6.33
N VAL A 80 15.16 -14.04 6.53
CA VAL A 80 15.57 -13.13 7.59
C VAL A 80 14.54 -13.20 8.71
N ASN A 81 15.00 -13.52 9.91
CA ASN A 81 14.17 -13.46 11.10
C ASN A 81 14.16 -12.01 11.61
N LEU A 82 12.97 -11.41 11.67
CA LEU A 82 12.71 -10.04 12.09
C LEU A 82 12.02 -10.05 13.44
N TYR A 83 12.58 -9.38 14.45
CA TYR A 83 12.01 -9.27 15.78
C TYR A 83 11.36 -7.90 16.00
N ASN A 84 10.17 -7.89 16.58
CA ASN A 84 9.50 -6.69 17.04
C ASN A 84 9.64 -6.58 18.56
N LYS A 85 10.41 -5.60 19.03
CA LYS A 85 10.66 -5.37 20.46
C LYS A 85 9.44 -4.85 21.22
N ALA A 86 8.53 -4.13 20.56
CA ALA A 86 7.36 -3.56 21.21
C ALA A 86 6.34 -4.64 21.61
N ASN A 87 6.26 -5.73 20.83
CA ASN A 87 5.21 -6.73 20.95
C ASN A 87 5.72 -8.15 21.22
N ASP A 88 7.04 -8.35 21.27
CA ASP A 88 7.70 -9.64 21.49
C ASP A 88 7.36 -10.74 20.46
N TYR A 89 7.27 -10.35 19.18
CA TYR A 89 7.04 -11.27 18.07
C TYR A 89 8.28 -11.40 17.17
N THR A 90 8.55 -12.62 16.71
CA THR A 90 9.55 -12.91 15.67
C THR A 90 8.86 -13.40 14.40
N PHE A 91 9.20 -12.77 13.28
CA PHE A 91 8.68 -13.09 11.95
C PHE A 91 9.80 -13.65 11.09
N SER A 92 9.58 -14.80 10.45
CA SER A 92 10.52 -15.35 9.48
C SER A 92 10.11 -14.88 8.09
N PHE A 93 10.87 -13.97 7.49
CA PHE A 93 10.54 -13.30 6.23
C PHE A 93 11.51 -13.72 5.12
N CYS A 94 11.00 -14.28 4.03
CA CYS A 94 11.83 -14.62 2.89
C CYS A 94 12.22 -13.35 2.11
N THR A 95 13.51 -13.01 2.12
CA THR A 95 14.07 -11.83 1.48
C THR A 95 14.85 -12.26 0.25
N THR A 96 14.19 -12.69 -0.82
CA THR A 96 14.91 -12.92 -2.08
C THR A 96 15.07 -11.58 -2.80
N TYR A 97 15.77 -10.69 -2.08
CA TYR A 97 16.45 -9.45 -2.43
C TYR A 97 15.59 -8.21 -2.72
N ASP A 98 14.91 -7.71 -1.68
CA ASP A 98 14.44 -6.33 -1.62
C ASP A 98 15.53 -5.43 -1.01
N VAL A 99 16.64 -5.22 -1.75
CA VAL A 99 17.84 -4.50 -1.28
C VAL A 99 18.29 -3.38 -2.23
N VAL A 100 18.75 -2.27 -1.65
CA VAL A 100 19.51 -1.23 -2.36
C VAL A 100 20.99 -1.53 -2.19
N VAL A 101 21.61 -1.93 -3.29
CA VAL A 101 22.97 -2.50 -3.35
C VAL A 101 24.09 -1.46 -3.53
N ALA A 102 23.74 -0.19 -3.73
CA ALA A 102 24.68 0.93 -3.80
C ALA A 102 23.99 2.29 -3.54
N VAL A 103 24.69 3.24 -2.89
CA VAL A 103 24.18 4.59 -2.56
C VAL A 103 25.25 5.67 -2.77
N LYS A 104 24.92 6.78 -3.46
CA LYS A 104 25.80 7.94 -3.69
C LYS A 104 25.02 9.26 -3.62
N LYS A 105 25.71 10.34 -3.22
CA LYS A 105 25.13 11.68 -3.05
C LYS A 105 25.16 12.48 -4.36
N GLY A 106 24.06 13.14 -4.71
CA GLY A 106 23.91 13.97 -5.92
C GLY A 106 23.15 13.29 -7.06
N ARG A 107 23.01 13.95 -8.23
CA ARG A 107 22.40 13.33 -9.43
C ARG A 107 23.43 12.39 -10.08
N VAL A 108 23.46 11.15 -9.60
CA VAL A 108 24.33 10.08 -10.08
C VAL A 108 23.63 9.35 -11.22
N THR A 109 24.27 9.25 -12.39
CA THR A 109 23.70 8.57 -13.56
C THR A 109 24.04 7.07 -13.61
N GLU A 110 25.02 6.60 -12.83
CA GLU A 110 25.54 5.22 -12.83
C GLU A 110 26.35 4.87 -11.56
N PHE A 111 26.33 3.59 -11.14
CA PHE A 111 27.24 2.99 -10.15
C PHE A 111 28.17 1.96 -10.82
N ALA A 112 29.41 1.82 -10.33
CA ALA A 112 30.35 0.84 -10.89
C ALA A 112 29.99 -0.60 -10.45
N PRO A 113 30.24 -1.63 -11.27
CA PRO A 113 29.87 -3.02 -10.95
C PRO A 113 30.49 -3.57 -9.66
N THR A 114 31.65 -3.06 -9.23
CA THR A 114 32.29 -3.43 -7.96
C THR A 114 31.59 -2.82 -6.74
N GLU A 115 30.77 -1.79 -6.94
CA GLU A 115 30.05 -1.04 -5.92
C GLU A 115 28.62 -1.56 -5.70
N VAL A 116 28.12 -2.40 -6.60
CA VAL A 116 26.77 -2.99 -6.59
C VAL A 116 26.92 -4.46 -6.20
N LYS A 117 26.61 -4.81 -4.95
CA LYS A 117 26.67 -6.18 -4.42
C LYS A 117 25.35 -6.63 -3.84
#